data_AF-A0A956UQY0-F1
#
_entry.id   AF-A0A956UQY0-F1
#
_cell.length_a   1.000
_cell.length_b   1.000
_cell.length_c   1.000
_cell.angle_alpha   90.00
_cell.angle_beta   90.00
_cell.angle_gamma   90.00
#
_symmetry.space_group_name_H-M   'P 1'
#
loop_
_entity.id
_entity.type
_entity.pdbx_description
1 polymer ?
#
loop_
_entity_poly.entity_id
_entity_poly.type
_entity_poly.pdbx_seq_one_letter_code
_entity_poly.pdbx_strand_id
1 'polypeptide(L)'
;MTEVSISFPYVLNEQGRPMIWFGSWLVGEDGVEGEWFHSDRGSAEIRVAAPPSATGVRIRRWPNDGFDAEYADVFDLAGAGLIDAGVLDYDRRQRFSLLSEQFSDENPWGRARGIPAPV
;
A
#
# COMPACT_ATOMS: atom_id res chain seq x y z
N MET A 1 4.10 22.52 -12.08
CA MET A 1 4.23 21.09 -12.39
C MET A 1 5.09 20.51 -11.29
N THR A 2 4.56 19.57 -10.52
CA THR A 2 5.25 18.99 -9.36
C THR A 2 6.00 17.75 -9.84
N GLU A 3 7.31 17.69 -9.62
CA GLU A 3 8.10 16.49 -9.90
C GLU A 3 8.15 15.64 -8.64
N VAL A 4 7.91 14.34 -8.78
CA VAL A 4 7.92 13.38 -7.68
C VAL A 4 9.03 12.37 -7.93
N SER A 5 9.93 12.23 -6.95
CA SER A 5 10.97 11.19 -6.96
C SER A 5 10.48 9.99 -6.18
N ILE A 6 10.57 8.80 -6.76
CA ILE A 6 10.10 7.55 -6.15
C ILE A 6 11.17 6.48 -6.31
N SER A 7 11.52 5.80 -5.21
CA SER A 7 12.39 4.63 -5.21
C SER A 7 11.55 3.36 -5.04
N PHE A 8 11.73 2.41 -5.97
CA PHE A 8 11.19 1.06 -5.95
C PHE A 8 12.36 0.11 -5.68
N PRO A 9 12.54 -0.37 -4.45
CA PRO A 9 13.72 -1.15 -4.09
C PRO A 9 13.69 -2.54 -4.72
N TYR A 10 14.87 -3.12 -4.88
CA TYR A 10 14.99 -4.54 -5.16
C TYR A 10 14.76 -5.33 -3.87
N VAL A 11 13.61 -5.97 -3.77
CA VAL A 11 13.25 -6.87 -2.67
C VAL A 11 12.65 -8.15 -3.24
N LEU A 12 12.80 -9.25 -2.50
CA LEU A 12 12.19 -10.52 -2.87
C LEU A 12 10.78 -10.62 -2.28
N ASN A 13 9.87 -11.19 -3.07
CA ASN A 13 8.55 -11.60 -2.63
C ASN A 13 8.66 -12.91 -1.80
N GLU A 14 7.54 -13.40 -1.26
CA GLU A 14 7.49 -14.61 -0.42
C GLU A 14 7.96 -15.88 -1.15
N GLN A 15 7.94 -15.86 -2.48
CA GLN A 15 8.38 -16.96 -3.34
C GLN A 15 9.86 -16.86 -3.73
N GLY A 16 10.60 -15.89 -3.18
CA GLY A 16 12.01 -15.64 -3.49
C GLY A 16 12.25 -15.03 -4.87
N ARG A 17 11.22 -14.44 -5.50
CA ARG A 17 11.32 -13.75 -6.80
C ARG A 17 11.36 -12.24 -6.61
N PRO A 18 11.93 -11.47 -7.53
CA PRO A 18 11.88 -10.01 -7.46
C PRO A 18 10.42 -9.53 -7.40
N MET A 19 10.11 -8.72 -6.38
CA MET A 19 8.77 -8.21 -6.09
C MET A 19 8.24 -7.32 -7.20
N ILE A 20 6.97 -7.50 -7.56
CA ILE A 20 6.29 -6.64 -8.54
C ILE A 20 5.85 -5.36 -7.83
N TRP A 21 6.16 -4.23 -8.46
CA TRP A 21 5.79 -2.90 -8.01
C TRP A 21 4.91 -2.21 -9.04
N PHE A 22 3.97 -1.43 -8.53
CA PHE A 22 3.09 -0.62 -9.36
C PHE A 22 2.96 0.79 -8.81
N GLY A 23 3.02 1.79 -9.68
CA GLY A 23 2.83 3.19 -9.33
C GLY A 23 1.75 3.83 -10.19
N SER A 24 0.74 4.41 -9.55
CA SER A 24 -0.34 5.14 -10.22
C SER A 24 -0.61 6.47 -9.53
N TRP A 25 -1.05 7.47 -10.29
CA TRP A 25 -1.53 8.72 -9.73
C TRP A 25 -2.88 8.51 -9.03
N LEU A 26 -3.12 9.28 -7.98
CA LEU A 26 -4.44 9.50 -7.40
C LEU A 26 -4.92 10.87 -7.84
N VAL A 27 -6.17 10.96 -8.30
CA VAL A 27 -6.78 12.17 -8.83
C VAL A 27 -8.08 12.51 -8.10
N GLY A 28 -8.39 13.80 -8.03
CA GLY A 28 -9.58 14.29 -7.35
C GLY A 28 -9.52 14.16 -5.83
N GLU A 29 -10.63 14.51 -5.17
CA GLU A 29 -10.70 14.58 -3.71
C GLU A 29 -10.97 13.22 -3.04
N ASP A 30 -11.44 12.23 -3.81
CA ASP A 30 -11.81 10.90 -3.32
C ASP A 30 -10.71 9.84 -3.52
N GLY A 31 -9.51 10.23 -3.94
CA GLY A 31 -8.41 9.31 -4.21
C GLY A 31 -8.73 8.30 -5.33
N VAL A 32 -9.37 8.78 -6.41
CA VAL A 32 -9.65 7.97 -7.58
C VAL A 32 -8.34 7.64 -8.27
N GLU A 33 -8.18 6.40 -8.70
CA GLU A 33 -6.99 6.02 -9.44
C GLU A 33 -6.99 6.62 -10.85
N GLY A 34 -5.88 7.29 -11.17
CA GLY A 34 -5.61 7.87 -12.47
C GLY A 34 -4.59 7.04 -13.27
N GLU A 35 -3.81 7.75 -14.07
CA GLU A 35 -2.82 7.11 -14.96
C GLU A 35 -1.70 6.40 -14.20
N TRP A 36 -1.20 5.36 -14.83
CA TRP A 36 -0.11 4.53 -14.37
C TRP A 36 1.23 5.10 -14.84
N PHE A 37 2.23 5.12 -13.96
CA PHE A 37 3.56 5.66 -14.27
C PHE A 37 4.70 4.66 -14.01
N HIS A 38 4.44 3.56 -13.30
CA HIS A 38 5.44 2.51 -13.05
C HIS A 38 4.82 1.12 -12.99
N SER A 39 5.51 0.14 -13.59
CA SER A 39 5.14 -1.28 -13.58
C SER A 39 6.38 -2.14 -13.86
N ASP A 40 7.13 -2.51 -12.82
CA ASP A 40 8.33 -3.35 -12.97
C ASP A 40 8.66 -4.10 -11.67
N ARG A 41 9.76 -4.85 -11.66
CA ARG A 41 10.24 -5.66 -10.54
C ARG A 41 11.25 -4.97 -9.63
N GLY A 42 11.11 -3.65 -9.48
CA GLY A 42 11.92 -2.82 -8.58
C GLY A 42 13.31 -2.52 -9.12
N SER A 43 14.25 -2.23 -8.21
CA SER A 43 15.59 -1.71 -8.54
C SER A 43 15.56 -0.42 -9.39
N ALA A 44 14.53 0.41 -9.20
CA ALA A 44 14.31 1.59 -10.00
C ALA A 44 14.16 2.82 -9.10
N GLU A 45 14.89 3.88 -9.39
CA GLU A 45 14.57 5.22 -8.92
C GLU A 45 14.08 6.01 -10.12
N ILE A 46 12.88 6.57 -10.02
CA ILE A 46 12.27 7.33 -11.10
C ILE A 46 11.93 8.74 -10.65
N ARG A 47 11.92 9.65 -11.63
CA ARG A 47 11.39 10.99 -11.48
C ARG A 47 10.28 11.17 -12.50
N VAL A 48 9.09 11.45 -11.99
CA VAL A 48 7.88 11.56 -12.81
C VAL A 48 7.19 12.87 -12.50
N ALA A 49 6.76 13.55 -13.55
CA ALA A 49 6.00 14.78 -13.39
C ALA A 49 4.54 14.43 -13.09
N ALA A 50 4.06 14.91 -11.95
CA ALA A 50 2.68 14.74 -11.56
C ALA A 50 1.77 15.53 -12.51
N PRO A 51 0.70 14.91 -13.06
CA PRO A 51 -0.28 15.64 -13.83
C PRO A 51 -0.99 16.69 -12.95
N PRO A 52 -1.51 17.79 -13.52
CA PRO A 52 -2.12 18.87 -12.72
C PRO A 52 -3.29 18.43 -11.82
N SER A 53 -3.95 17.31 -12.17
CA SER A 53 -5.05 16.73 -11.42
C SER A 53 -4.62 15.76 -10.31
N ALA A 54 -3.32 15.43 -10.20
CA ALA A 54 -2.84 14.50 -9.19
C ALA A 54 -2.90 15.12 -7.79
N THR A 55 -3.60 14.42 -6.91
CA THR A 55 -3.69 14.73 -5.48
C THR A 55 -2.83 13.76 -4.65
N GLY A 56 -2.28 12.71 -5.26
CA GLY A 56 -1.40 11.77 -4.58
C GLY A 56 -0.83 10.70 -5.52
N VAL A 57 -0.14 9.74 -4.92
CA VAL A 57 0.29 8.49 -5.57
C VAL A 57 -0.23 7.31 -4.78
N ARG A 58 -0.53 6.23 -5.49
CA ARG A 58 -0.74 4.89 -4.93
C ARG A 58 0.39 4.00 -5.39
N ILE A 59 1.09 3.43 -4.41
CA ILE A 59 2.13 2.44 -4.65
C ILE A 59 1.57 1.08 -4.27
N ARG A 60 1.66 0.11 -5.18
CA ARG A 60 1.30 -1.28 -4.91
C ARG A 60 2.50 -2.18 -4.93
N ARG A 61 2.41 -3.24 -4.13
CA ARG A 61 3.37 -4.34 -4.12
C ARG A 61 2.65 -5.68 -4.10
N TRP A 62 3.28 -6.70 -4.68
CA TRP A 62 2.85 -8.09 -4.56
C TRP A 62 3.88 -8.89 -3.77
N PRO A 63 3.69 -9.03 -2.44
CA PRO A 63 4.45 -9.99 -1.65
C PRO A 63 4.15 -11.43 -2.09
N ASN A 64 2.98 -11.66 -2.67
CA ASN A 64 2.59 -12.94 -3.23
C ASN A 64 1.90 -12.76 -4.59
N ASP A 65 2.51 -13.27 -5.66
CA ASP A 65 2.04 -13.10 -7.05
C ASP A 65 0.64 -13.71 -7.32
N GLY A 66 0.07 -14.46 -6.37
CA GLY A 66 -1.27 -15.10 -6.48
C GLY A 66 -2.39 -14.43 -5.68
N PHE A 67 -2.11 -13.33 -4.98
CA PHE A 67 -3.07 -12.61 -4.14
C PHE A 67 -3.25 -11.16 -4.60
N ASP A 68 -4.23 -10.49 -4.00
CA ASP A 68 -4.43 -9.06 -4.21
C ASP A 68 -3.20 -8.27 -3.77
N ALA A 69 -2.95 -7.16 -4.47
CA ALA A 69 -1.85 -6.26 -4.14
C ALA A 69 -2.08 -5.60 -2.79
N GLU A 70 -1.01 -5.46 -2.03
CA GLU A 70 -0.97 -4.48 -0.95
C GLU A 70 -0.74 -3.09 -1.56
N TYR A 71 -1.28 -2.04 -0.93
CA TYR A 71 -1.09 -0.68 -1.43
C TYR A 71 -0.96 0.36 -0.32
N ALA A 72 -0.19 1.40 -0.62
CA ALA A 72 -0.01 2.57 0.23
C ALA A 72 -0.25 3.84 -0.58
N ASP A 73 -1.01 4.77 0.00
CA ASP A 73 -1.33 6.06 -0.61
C ASP A 73 -0.54 7.21 0.03
N VAL A 74 -0.06 8.15 -0.80
CA VAL A 74 0.69 9.34 -0.39
C VAL A 74 0.08 10.58 -1.04
N PHE A 75 -0.43 11.53 -0.25
CA PHE A 75 -1.23 12.68 -0.74
C PHE A 75 -0.52 14.05 -0.67
N ASP A 76 0.66 14.15 -0.06
CA ASP A 76 1.43 15.41 0.01
C ASP A 76 2.64 15.37 -0.92
N LEU A 77 2.39 15.48 -2.23
CA LEU A 77 3.43 15.34 -3.26
C LEU A 77 4.42 16.52 -3.29
N ALA A 78 3.99 17.71 -2.86
CA ALA A 78 4.81 18.92 -2.92
C ALA A 78 5.93 18.92 -1.85
N GLY A 79 5.70 18.25 -0.71
CA GLY A 79 6.66 18.12 0.38
C GLY A 79 7.38 16.76 0.47
N ALA A 80 6.94 15.76 -0.32
CA ALA A 80 7.37 14.37 -0.14
C ALA A 80 8.87 14.11 -0.36
N GLY A 81 9.58 14.95 -1.11
CA GLY A 81 10.98 14.68 -1.46
C GLY A 81 11.10 13.36 -2.24
N LEU A 82 11.83 12.39 -1.67
CA LEU A 82 11.90 11.01 -2.18
C LEU A 82 10.87 10.13 -1.47
N ILE A 83 9.94 9.56 -2.23
CA ILE A 83 9.04 8.51 -1.74
C ILE A 83 9.78 7.17 -1.87
N ASP A 84 10.23 6.61 -0.75
CA ASP A 84 10.81 5.26 -0.72
C ASP A 84 9.70 4.22 -0.51
N ALA A 85 9.37 3.48 -1.58
CA ALA A 85 8.35 2.44 -1.55
C ALA A 85 8.67 1.30 -0.57
N GLY A 86 9.94 1.09 -0.23
CA GLY A 86 10.36 0.02 0.68
C GLY A 86 9.96 0.24 2.14
N VAL A 87 9.73 1.49 2.54
CA VAL A 87 9.46 1.89 3.93
C VAL A 87 8.05 2.44 4.14
N LEU A 88 7.21 2.41 3.10
CA LEU A 88 5.81 2.77 3.23
C LEU A 88 5.08 1.77 4.13
N ASP A 89 4.09 2.28 4.84
CA ASP A 89 3.19 1.48 5.66
C ASP A 89 2.03 0.97 4.80
N TYR A 90 2.09 -0.31 4.46
CA TYR A 90 1.10 -1.04 3.66
C TYR A 90 -0.02 -1.66 4.50
N ASP A 91 0.18 -1.73 5.82
CA ASP A 91 -0.77 -2.36 6.76
C ASP A 91 -1.74 -1.32 7.36
N ARG A 92 -1.47 -0.03 7.18
CA ARG A 92 -2.40 1.02 7.61
C ARG A 92 -3.62 1.13 6.69
N ARG A 93 -4.75 1.54 7.29
CA ARG A 93 -5.94 1.96 6.54
C ARG A 93 -5.63 3.23 5.76
N GLN A 94 -5.78 3.16 4.43
CA GLN A 94 -5.65 4.33 3.56
C GLN A 94 -6.92 5.18 3.63
N ARG A 95 -6.77 6.50 3.44
CA ARG A 95 -7.85 7.50 3.59
C ARG A 95 -9.11 7.17 2.79
N PHE A 96 -8.94 6.59 1.60
CA PHE A 96 -10.04 6.24 0.68
C PHE A 96 -10.18 4.73 0.48
N SER A 97 -9.69 3.95 1.45
CA SER A 97 -9.83 2.50 1.39
C SER A 97 -11.30 2.09 1.43
N LEU A 98 -11.75 1.34 0.43
CA LEU A 98 -13.09 0.73 0.39
C LEU A 98 -13.21 -0.48 1.35
N LEU A 99 -12.13 -0.88 2.02
CA LEU A 99 -12.17 -1.92 3.04
C LEU A 99 -12.98 -1.39 4.24
N SER A 100 -14.21 -1.89 4.37
CA SER A 100 -15.03 -1.77 5.56
C SER A 100 -14.38 -2.51 6.72
N GLU A 101 -14.39 -1.93 7.92
CA GLU A 101 -14.01 -2.59 9.18
C GLU A 101 -14.87 -3.84 9.42
N GLN A 102 -14.40 -4.98 8.92
CA GLN A 102 -14.78 -6.27 9.43
C GLN A 102 -13.50 -7.08 9.41
N PHE A 103 -12.68 -6.98 10.46
CA PHE A 103 -11.78 -8.02 11.00
C PHE A 103 -10.94 -7.41 12.13
N SER A 104 -11.62 -6.87 13.14
CA SER A 104 -11.07 -6.70 14.50
C SER A 104 -12.24 -6.47 15.42
N ASP A 105 -12.88 -7.56 15.79
CA ASP A 105 -13.48 -7.80 17.09
C ASP A 105 -14.40 -9.00 16.94
N GLU A 106 -13.93 -10.13 17.42
CA GLU A 106 -14.68 -11.21 18.07
C GLU A 106 -13.93 -12.52 17.84
N ASN A 107 -13.16 -12.92 18.85
CA ASN A 107 -12.89 -14.32 19.10
C ASN A 107 -14.19 -14.95 19.64
N PRO A 108 -14.95 -15.76 18.87
CA PRO A 108 -16.20 -16.33 19.37
C PRO A 108 -15.97 -17.51 20.32
N TRP A 109 -14.72 -17.86 20.63
CA TRP A 109 -14.39 -18.99 21.51
C TRP A 109 -13.95 -18.58 22.92
N GLY A 110 -14.03 -17.29 23.26
CA GLY A 110 -13.63 -16.74 24.55
C GLY A 110 -14.74 -16.71 25.61
N ARG A 111 -15.39 -17.85 25.92
CA ARG A 111 -15.98 -18.20 27.25
C ARG A 111 -16.90 -19.42 27.17
N ALA A 112 -16.51 -20.52 27.81
CA ALA A 112 -17.27 -21.20 28.87
C ALA A 112 -16.73 -22.62 29.09
N ARG A 113 -16.13 -22.85 30.26
CA ARG A 113 -16.44 -24.01 31.12
C ARG A 113 -15.82 -23.77 32.49
N GLY A 114 -16.66 -23.43 33.45
CA GLY A 114 -16.34 -23.57 34.86
C GLY A 114 -16.05 -25.04 35.14
N ILE A 115 -14.88 -25.31 35.72
CA ILE A 115 -14.56 -26.58 36.34
C ILE A 115 -14.69 -26.32 37.84
N PRO A 116 -15.61 -26.96 38.58
CA PRO A 116 -15.58 -26.88 40.03
C PRO A 116 -14.37 -27.69 40.54
N ALA A 117 -13.63 -27.11 41.47
CA ALA A 117 -12.54 -27.78 42.17
C ALA A 117 -13.11 -28.94 43.03
N PRO A 118 -12.45 -30.11 43.08
CA PRO A 118 -12.84 -31.15 44.01
C PRO A 118 -12.41 -30.78 45.44
N VAL A 119 -13.31 -31.03 46.39
CA VAL A 119 -13.09 -31.04 47.84
C VAL A 119 -12.12 -32.13 48.26
#